data_AF-A0A524HL29-F1
#
_entry.id   AF-A0A524HL29-F1
#
_cell.length_a   1.000
_cell.length_b   1.000
_cell.length_c   1.000
_cell.angle_alpha   90.00
_cell.angle_beta   90.00
_cell.angle_gamma   90.00
#
_symmetry.space_group_name_H-M   'P 1'
#
loop_
_entity.id
_entity.type
_entity.pdbx_description
1 polymer ?
#
loop_
_entity_poly.entity_id
_entity_poly.type
_entity_poly.pdbx_seq_one_letter_code
_entity_poly.pdbx_strand_id
1 'polypeptide(L)'
;MKGLDMKKWSLFIITAAVLASTAFICGCVERQLTIKTEPAGGLVLLNDEEIGESPVAVSFEWYGDYDIKIYKDGYETLKTHRLLKAPWYDKF
;
A
#
# COMPACT_ATOMS: atom_id res chain seq x y z
N MET A 1 33.42 -4.41 -46.44
CA MET A 1 33.01 -5.36 -45.37
C MET A 1 33.01 -4.67 -43.99
N LYS A 2 32.25 -3.58 -43.79
CA LYS A 2 32.17 -2.86 -42.48
C LYS A 2 30.74 -2.76 -41.90
N GLY A 3 29.72 -3.19 -42.64
CA GLY A 3 28.31 -3.00 -42.26
C GLY A 3 27.70 -4.12 -41.40
N LEU A 4 28.34 -5.30 -41.34
CA LEU A 4 27.80 -6.45 -40.60
C LEU A 4 28.13 -6.39 -39.09
N ASP A 5 29.31 -5.88 -38.71
CA ASP A 5 29.70 -5.73 -37.29
C ASP A 5 28.96 -4.60 -36.58
N MET A 6 28.76 -3.47 -37.27
CA MET A 6 28.05 -2.32 -36.69
C MET A 6 26.59 -2.65 -36.39
N LYS A 7 25.90 -3.40 -37.27
CA LYS A 7 24.52 -3.86 -37.04
C LYS A 7 24.42 -4.84 -35.86
N LYS A 8 25.39 -5.75 -35.71
CA LYS A 8 25.44 -6.69 -34.58
C LYS A 8 25.67 -5.93 -33.26
N TRP A 9 26.58 -4.96 -33.25
CA TRP A 9 26.85 -4.14 -32.06
C TRP A 9 25.65 -3.27 -31.67
N SER A 10 24.99 -2.64 -32.64
CA SER A 10 23.74 -1.92 -32.40
C SER A 10 22.65 -2.84 -31.84
N LEU A 11 22.54 -4.07 -32.37
CA LEU A 11 21.58 -5.05 -31.85
C LEU A 11 21.88 -5.43 -30.39
N PHE A 12 23.17 -5.68 -30.05
CA PHE A 12 23.60 -5.96 -28.68
C PHE A 12 23.29 -4.83 -27.71
N ILE A 13 23.54 -3.57 -28.11
CA ILE A 13 23.23 -2.39 -27.29
C ILE A 13 21.72 -2.25 -27.07
N ILE A 14 20.91 -2.47 -28.11
CA ILE A 14 19.46 -2.41 -27.99
C ILE A 14 18.95 -3.51 -27.04
N THR A 15 19.42 -4.76 -27.16
CA THR A 15 19.04 -5.83 -26.24
C THR A 15 19.46 -5.55 -24.80
N ALA A 16 20.66 -5.01 -24.57
CA ALA A 16 21.12 -4.65 -23.24
C ALA A 16 20.30 -3.50 -22.65
N ALA A 17 19.94 -2.50 -23.45
CA ALA A 17 19.09 -1.39 -23.03
C ALA A 17 17.65 -1.84 -22.69
N VAL A 18 17.09 -2.78 -23.45
CA VAL A 18 15.76 -3.36 -23.18
C VAL A 18 15.77 -4.21 -21.91
N LEU A 19 16.81 -5.02 -21.68
CA LEU A 19 16.94 -5.79 -20.44
C LEU A 19 17.12 -4.88 -19.22
N ALA A 20 17.90 -3.82 -19.35
CA ALA A 20 18.08 -2.84 -18.28
C ALA A 20 16.78 -2.08 -17.98
N SER A 21 15.98 -1.71 -19.00
CA SER A 21 14.73 -1.00 -18.79
C SER A 21 13.64 -1.87 -18.15
N THR A 22 13.65 -3.19 -18.38
CA THR A 22 12.71 -4.12 -17.72
C THR A 22 12.92 -4.27 -16.21
N ALA A 23 14.10 -3.92 -15.69
CA ALA A 23 14.34 -3.93 -14.24
C ALA A 23 13.67 -2.75 -13.52
N PHE A 24 13.31 -1.67 -14.23
CA PHE A 24 12.72 -0.47 -13.64
C PHE A 24 11.19 -0.54 -13.50
N ILE A 25 10.54 -1.62 -13.93
CA ILE A 25 9.07 -1.74 -13.91
C ILE A 25 8.51 -2.45 -12.66
N CYS A 26 9.36 -2.85 -11.71
CA CYS A 26 8.89 -3.37 -10.42
C CYS A 26 8.37 -2.21 -9.55
N GLY A 27 7.07 -1.94 -9.63
CA GLY A 27 6.38 -1.03 -8.70
C GLY A 27 6.15 -1.71 -7.34
N CYS A 28 6.39 -0.98 -6.25
CA CYS A 28 5.95 -1.38 -4.92
C CYS A 28 4.56 -0.80 -4.65
N VAL A 29 3.60 -1.63 -4.23
CA VAL A 29 2.26 -1.18 -3.86
C VAL A 29 2.22 -0.96 -2.36
N GLU A 30 1.93 0.26 -1.93
CA GLU A 30 1.68 0.61 -0.53
C GLU A 30 0.18 0.90 -0.34
N ARG A 31 -0.38 0.38 0.75
CA ARG A 31 -1.79 0.57 1.13
C ARG A 31 -1.83 1.08 2.56
N GLN A 32 -2.63 2.12 2.80
CA GLN A 32 -2.70 2.80 4.10
C GLN A 32 -4.15 3.04 4.51
N LEU A 33 -4.47 2.74 5.76
CA LEU A 33 -5.73 3.08 6.42
C LEU A 33 -5.50 4.27 7.33
N THR A 34 -6.23 5.36 7.11
CA THR A 34 -6.19 6.56 7.98
C THR A 34 -7.46 6.64 8.81
N ILE A 35 -7.32 6.71 10.13
CA ILE A 35 -8.42 6.80 11.08
C ILE A 35 -8.40 8.18 11.74
N LYS A 36 -9.52 8.89 11.62
CA LYS A 36 -9.75 10.20 12.23
C LYS A 36 -10.99 10.10 13.12
N THR A 37 -10.95 10.75 14.28
CA THR A 37 -12.07 10.78 15.21
C THR A 37 -12.43 12.22 15.54
N GLU A 38 -13.70 12.42 15.92
CA GLU A 38 -14.20 13.66 16.47
C GLU A 38 -14.79 13.34 17.85
N PRO A 39 -14.25 13.88 18.95
CA PRO A 39 -13.02 14.69 19.03
C PRO A 39 -11.74 13.91 18.70
N ALA A 40 -10.66 14.61 18.35
CA ALA A 40 -9.34 14.03 18.11
C ALA A 40 -8.68 13.47 19.39
N GLY A 41 -7.63 12.66 19.25
CA GLY A 41 -6.91 12.04 20.38
C GLY A 41 -7.69 10.91 21.03
N GLY A 42 -8.37 10.09 20.22
CA GLY A 42 -8.94 8.82 20.66
C GLY A 42 -7.95 7.69 20.38
N LEU A 43 -7.69 6.84 21.35
CA LEU A 43 -6.85 5.65 21.20
C LEU A 43 -7.57 4.63 20.31
N VAL A 44 -6.94 4.24 19.21
CA VAL A 44 -7.49 3.37 18.18
C VAL A 44 -6.89 1.97 18.31
N LEU A 45 -7.76 0.97 18.39
CA LEU A 45 -7.42 -0.43 18.21
C LEU A 45 -8.04 -0.93 16.90
N LEU A 46 -7.26 -1.63 16.10
CA LEU A 46 -7.65 -2.26 14.84
C LEU A 46 -7.44 -3.77 14.97
N ASN A 47 -8.50 -4.58 14.85
CA ASN A 47 -8.46 -6.04 15.09
C ASN A 47 -7.77 -6.41 16.42
N ASP A 48 -8.11 -5.70 17.50
CA ASP A 48 -7.53 -5.85 18.84
C ASP A 48 -6.05 -5.44 19.00
N GLU A 49 -5.42 -4.91 17.94
CA GLU A 49 -4.08 -4.33 17.98
C GLU A 49 -4.15 -2.82 18.20
N GLU A 50 -3.42 -2.29 19.19
CA GLU A 50 -3.32 -0.85 19.43
C GLU A 50 -2.46 -0.18 18.37
N ILE A 51 -3.05 0.76 17.63
CA ILE A 51 -2.38 1.49 16.54
C ILE A 51 -1.87 2.85 17.01
N GLY A 52 -2.53 3.46 18.01
CA GLY A 52 -2.17 4.75 18.60
C GLY A 52 -3.33 5.74 18.62
N GLU A 53 -3.03 7.01 18.91
CA GLU A 53 -4.04 8.06 19.02
C GLU A 53 -4.40 8.69 17.67
N SER A 54 -5.69 8.91 17.43
CA SER A 54 -6.18 9.58 16.23
C SER A 54 -5.76 11.06 16.17
N PRO A 55 -5.41 11.61 14.99
CA PRO A 55 -5.35 10.96 13.69
C PRO A 55 -4.18 9.98 13.58
N VAL A 56 -4.45 8.75 13.12
CA VAL A 56 -3.42 7.72 12.96
C VAL A 56 -3.53 7.06 11.59
N ALA A 57 -2.39 6.62 11.07
CA ALA A 57 -2.26 5.93 9.79
C ALA A 57 -1.52 4.61 10.00
N VAL A 58 -2.03 3.53 9.40
CA VAL A 58 -1.43 2.20 9.46
C VAL A 58 -1.44 1.55 8.09
N SER A 59 -0.33 0.90 7.74
CA SER A 59 -0.24 0.13 6.50
C SER A 59 -1.00 -1.20 6.64
N PHE A 60 -1.62 -1.67 5.56
CA PHE A 60 -2.33 -2.95 5.58
C PHE A 60 -2.04 -3.78 4.33
N GLU A 61 -2.08 -5.10 4.49
CA GLU A 61 -1.80 -6.05 3.40
C GLU A 61 -3.08 -6.62 2.79
N TRP A 62 -4.11 -6.85 3.60
CA TRP A 62 -5.30 -7.61 3.21
C TRP A 62 -6.54 -6.74 3.16
N TYR A 63 -7.35 -6.93 2.12
CA TYR A 63 -8.72 -6.42 2.10
C TYR A 63 -9.62 -7.31 2.95
N GLY A 64 -10.59 -6.71 3.63
CA GLY A 64 -11.43 -7.44 4.57
C GLY A 64 -12.22 -6.52 5.47
N ASP A 65 -12.98 -7.12 6.38
CA ASP A 65 -13.66 -6.40 7.43
C ASP A 65 -12.74 -6.25 8.64
N TYR A 66 -12.52 -5.01 9.07
CA TYR A 66 -11.65 -4.68 10.17
C TYR A 66 -12.48 -4.19 11.35
N ASP A 67 -12.29 -4.83 12.50
CA ASP A 67 -12.86 -4.39 13.77
C ASP A 67 -12.10 -3.17 14.27
N ILE A 68 -12.84 -2.15 14.70
CA ILE A 68 -12.30 -0.88 15.18
C ILE A 68 -12.89 -0.60 16.56
N LYS A 69 -12.02 -0.44 17.55
CA LYS A 69 -12.39 0.03 18.89
C LYS A 69 -11.68 1.35 19.17
N ILE A 70 -12.43 2.34 19.64
CA ILE A 70 -11.88 3.66 19.95
C ILE A 70 -12.19 4.00 21.40
N TYR A 71 -11.14 4.34 22.14
CA TYR A 71 -11.20 4.76 23.54
C TYR A 71 -10.82 6.23 23.66
N LYS A 72 -11.58 6.99 24.45
CA LYS A 72 -11.20 8.35 24.83
C LYS A 72 -11.75 8.64 26.21
N ASP A 73 -10.92 9.21 27.08
CA ASP A 73 -11.35 9.55 28.44
C ASP A 73 -12.53 10.54 28.41
N GLY A 74 -13.53 10.26 29.25
CA GLY A 74 -14.79 11.00 29.28
C GLY A 74 -15.78 10.69 28.14
N TYR A 75 -15.49 9.72 27.26
CA TYR A 75 -16.38 9.30 26.18
C TYR A 75 -16.71 7.81 26.27
N GLU A 76 -17.86 7.43 25.71
CA GLU A 76 -18.20 6.02 25.55
C GLU A 76 -17.25 5.36 24.53
N THR A 77 -16.85 4.11 24.81
CA THR A 77 -16.05 3.33 23.86
C THR A 77 -16.86 3.05 22.59
N LEU A 78 -16.36 3.54 21.46
CA LEU A 78 -16.96 3.22 20.17
C LEU A 78 -16.43 1.86 19.70
N LYS A 79 -17.33 0.90 19.48
CA LYS A 79 -17.04 -0.39 18.84
C LYS A 79 -17.74 -0.42 17.48
N THR A 80 -16.97 -0.56 16.41
CA THR A 80 -17.50 -0.57 15.04
C THR A 80 -16.61 -1.44 14.16
N HIS A 81 -16.99 -1.63 12.90
CA HIS A 81 -16.18 -2.37 11.92
C HIS A 81 -16.24 -1.67 10.57
N ARG A 82 -15.22 -1.87 9.72
CA ARG A 82 -15.18 -1.29 8.37
C ARG A 82 -14.66 -2.30 7.36
N LEU A 83 -15.47 -2.55 6.35
CA LEU A 83 -15.11 -3.33 5.17
C LEU A 83 -14.22 -2.52 4.21
N LEU A 84 -12.95 -2.90 4.12
CA LEU A 84 -12.02 -2.44 3.09
C LEU A 84 -12.23 -3.27 1.82
N LYS A 85 -12.86 -2.69 0.80
CA LYS A 85 -13.10 -3.38 -0.47
C LYS A 85 -11.86 -3.33 -1.35
N ALA A 86 -11.47 -4.49 -1.89
CA ALA A 86 -10.45 -4.58 -2.91
C ALA A 86 -10.86 -3.77 -4.16
N PRO A 87 -9.94 -2.96 -4.74
CA PRO A 87 -10.19 -2.33 -6.01
C PRO A 87 -10.28 -3.39 -7.11
N TRP A 88 -10.93 -3.03 -8.22
CA TRP A 88 -11.24 -3.98 -9.29
C TRP A 88 -10.01 -4.64 -9.94
N TYR A 89 -8.85 -3.95 -9.90
CA TYR A 89 -7.58 -4.39 -10.47
C TYR A 89 -6.72 -5.23 -9.50
N ASP A 90 -7.11 -5.34 -8.23
CA ASP A 90 -6.34 -6.00 -7.17
C ASP A 90 -7.14 -7.18 -6.59
N LYS A 91 -7.57 -8.06 -7.49
CA LYS A 91 -8.28 -9.31 -7.18
C LYS A 91 -7.33 -10.47 -7.50
N PHE A 92 -6.95 -11.25 -6.48
CA PHE A 92 -6.22 -12.51 -6.66
C PHE A 92 -7.14 -13.63 -7.13
#